data_AF-A0A2T0JX62-F1
#
_entry.id   AF-A0A2T0JX62-F1
#
_cell.length_a   1.000
_cell.length_b   1.000
_cell.length_c   1.000
_cell.angle_alpha   90.00
_cell.angle_beta   90.00
_cell.angle_gamma   90.00
#
_symmetry.space_group_name_H-M   'P 1'
#
loop_
_entity.id
_entity.type
_entity.pdbx_description
1 polymer ?
#
loop_
_entity_poly.entity_id
_entity_poly.type
_entity_poly.pdbx_seq_one_letter_code
_entity_poly.pdbx_strand_id
1 'polypeptide(L)'
;MHHTAAQLEVAEAILHRSAAQTPNPDTADRLDSLGEQVTAQAHDIDRRADRLAGPPGPDPAPHQRSLPGHKTTAPGNSDDSEVA
;
A
#
# COMPACT_ATOMS: atom_id res chain seq x y z
N MET A 1 0.38 -6.68 -4.72
CA MET A 1 -0.05 -7.01 -6.10
C MET A 1 0.76 -6.29 -7.20
N HIS A 2 1.69 -5.38 -6.86
CA HIS A 2 2.56 -4.71 -7.85
C HIS A 2 3.60 -5.60 -8.56
N HIS A 3 3.88 -6.80 -8.03
CA HIS A 3 4.84 -7.72 -8.63
C HIS A 3 4.39 -8.22 -10.01
N THR A 4 3.08 -8.31 -10.25
CA THR A 4 2.52 -8.82 -11.51
C THR A 4 2.57 -7.77 -12.62
N ALA A 5 2.34 -6.49 -12.30
CA ALA A 5 2.47 -5.39 -13.27
C ALA A 5 3.93 -5.23 -13.73
N ALA A 6 4.89 -5.28 -12.79
CA ALA A 6 6.31 -5.23 -13.12
C ALA A 6 6.78 -6.39 -14.02
N GLN A 7 6.20 -7.59 -13.88
CA GLN A 7 6.50 -8.72 -14.77
C GLN A 7 5.97 -8.51 -16.19
N LEU A 8 4.84 -7.80 -16.35
CA LEU A 8 4.28 -7.48 -17.66
C LEU A 8 5.13 -6.42 -18.40
N GLU A 9 5.66 -5.42 -17.70
CA GLU A 9 6.61 -4.46 -18.29
C GLU A 9 7.87 -5.14 -18.83
N VAL A 10 8.41 -6.12 -18.10
CA VAL A 10 9.56 -6.92 -18.56
C VAL A 10 9.19 -7.76 -19.78
N ALA A 11 7.99 -8.35 -19.82
CA ALA A 11 7.52 -9.11 -20.96
C ALA A 11 7.33 -8.24 -22.21
N GLU A 12 6.77 -7.04 -22.06
CA GLU A 12 6.61 -6.06 -23.15
C GLU A 12 7.97 -5.67 -23.74
N ALA A 13 8.95 -5.33 -22.89
CA ALA A 13 10.28 -4.95 -23.34
C ALA A 13 10.98 -6.07 -24.14
N ILE A 14 10.75 -7.34 -23.78
CA ILE A 14 11.26 -8.50 -24.51
C ILE A 14 10.56 -8.62 -25.87
N LEU A 15 9.24 -8.45 -25.93
CA LEU A 15 8.47 -8.54 -27.18
C LEU A 15 8.87 -7.47 -28.19
N HIS A 16 9.00 -6.20 -27.76
CA HIS A 16 9.48 -5.12 -28.63
C HIS A 16 10.90 -5.38 -29.14
N ARG A 17 11.79 -5.90 -28.29
CA ARG A 17 13.15 -6.26 -28.72
C ARG A 17 13.14 -7.37 -29.76
N SER A 18 12.29 -8.38 -29.60
CA SER A 18 12.11 -9.45 -30.58
C SER A 18 11.50 -8.94 -31.88
N ALA A 19 10.57 -7.99 -31.83
CA ALA A 19 9.97 -7.34 -33.00
C ALA A 19 11.02 -6.55 -33.81
N ALA A 20 11.90 -5.81 -33.12
CA ALA A 20 12.98 -5.06 -33.77
C ALA A 20 14.06 -5.94 -34.42
N GLN A 21 14.16 -7.21 -34.00
CA GLN A 21 15.19 -8.14 -34.46
C GLN A 21 14.66 -9.14 -35.50
N THR A 22 13.34 -9.22 -35.73
CA THR A 22 12.80 -10.14 -36.73
C THR A 22 12.93 -9.54 -38.14
N PRO A 23 13.46 -10.30 -39.11
CA PRO A 23 13.45 -9.90 -40.52
C PRO A 23 12.08 -10.13 -41.18
N ASN A 24 11.15 -10.80 -40.50
CA ASN A 24 9.78 -11.01 -41.00
C ASN A 24 8.84 -9.91 -40.46
N PRO A 25 8.27 -9.06 -41.34
CA PRO A 25 7.36 -7.98 -40.94
C PRO A 25 6.07 -8.47 -40.29
N ASP A 26 5.47 -9.58 -40.77
CA ASP A 26 4.24 -10.14 -40.17
C ASP A 26 4.47 -10.60 -38.73
N THR A 27 5.70 -11.04 -38.42
CA THR A 27 6.10 -11.40 -37.06
C THR A 27 6.33 -10.16 -36.20
N ALA A 28 6.86 -9.08 -36.77
CA ALA A 28 7.06 -7.82 -36.04
C ALA A 28 5.70 -7.25 -35.61
N ASP A 29 4.75 -7.15 -36.53
CA ASP A 29 3.41 -6.61 -36.26
C ASP A 29 2.67 -7.42 -35.19
N ARG A 30 2.82 -8.75 -35.20
CA ARG A 30 2.24 -9.62 -34.16
C ARG A 30 2.86 -9.41 -32.79
N LEU A 31 4.17 -9.23 -32.72
CA LEU A 31 4.87 -9.00 -31.47
C LEU A 31 4.57 -7.61 -30.90
N ASP A 32 4.44 -6.62 -31.77
CA ASP A 32 4.05 -5.25 -31.41
C ASP A 32 2.62 -5.23 -30.84
N SER A 33 1.66 -5.82 -31.56
CA SER A 33 0.28 -5.96 -31.10
C SER A 33 0.17 -6.76 -29.79
N LEU A 34 1.04 -7.75 -29.58
CA LEU A 34 1.10 -8.48 -28.32
C LEU A 34 1.67 -7.62 -27.18
N GLY A 35 2.67 -6.79 -27.47
CA GLY A 35 3.21 -5.80 -26.54
C GLY A 35 2.13 -4.85 -26.03
N GLU A 36 1.36 -4.25 -26.95
CA GLU A 36 0.26 -3.34 -26.58
C GLU A 36 -0.79 -4.00 -25.68
N GLN A 37 -1.13 -5.26 -25.95
CA GLN A 37 -2.07 -6.04 -25.13
C GLN A 37 -1.54 -6.28 -23.72
N VAL A 38 -0.23 -6.55 -23.58
CA VAL A 38 0.44 -6.73 -22.29
C VAL A 38 0.41 -5.42 -21.49
N THR A 39 0.68 -4.28 -22.12
CA THR A 39 0.59 -2.95 -21.48
C THR A 39 -0.83 -2.65 -21.00
N ALA A 40 -1.83 -2.88 -21.85
CA ALA A 40 -3.24 -2.68 -21.47
C ALA A 40 -3.63 -3.55 -20.26
N GLN A 41 -3.19 -4.81 -20.25
CA GLN A 41 -3.45 -5.73 -19.13
C GLN A 41 -2.75 -5.29 -17.84
N ALA A 42 -1.53 -4.74 -17.91
CA ALA A 42 -0.82 -4.21 -16.75
C ALA A 42 -1.61 -3.05 -16.11
N HIS A 43 -2.07 -2.09 -16.93
CA HIS A 43 -2.91 -0.99 -16.45
C HIS A 43 -4.22 -1.45 -15.82
N ASP A 44 -4.85 -2.50 -16.35
CA ASP A 44 -6.05 -3.08 -15.75
C ASP A 44 -5.80 -3.74 -14.39
N ILE A 45 -4.63 -4.34 -14.20
CA ILE A 45 -4.21 -4.89 -12.92
C ILE A 45 -3.97 -3.76 -11.92
N ASP A 46 -3.27 -2.70 -12.30
CA ASP A 46 -3.01 -1.54 -11.42
C ASP A 46 -4.30 -0.87 -10.99
N ARG A 47 -5.21 -0.57 -11.93
CA ARG A 47 -6.53 0.01 -11.60
C ARG A 47 -7.35 -0.86 -10.64
N ARG A 48 -7.24 -2.18 -10.77
CA ARG A 48 -7.89 -3.11 -9.83
C ARG A 48 -7.19 -3.13 -8.48
N ALA A 49 -5.86 -3.10 -8.45
CA ALA A 49 -5.09 -3.03 -7.22
C ALA A 49 -5.41 -1.75 -6.43
N ASP A 50 -5.51 -0.61 -7.11
CA ASP A 50 -5.89 0.67 -6.51
C ASP A 50 -7.29 0.62 -5.91
N ARG A 51 -8.25 0.03 -6.63
CA ARG A 51 -9.62 -0.17 -6.12
C ARG A 51 -9.66 -1.06 -4.87
N LEU A 52 -8.85 -2.12 -4.86
CA LEU A 52 -8.78 -3.06 -3.74
C LEU A 52 -8.01 -2.50 -2.54
N ALA A 53 -7.06 -1.58 -2.76
CA ALA A 53 -6.34 -0.90 -1.69
C ALA A 53 -7.26 0.04 -0.89
N GLY A 54 -8.40 0.47 -1.46
CA GLY A 54 -9.31 1.43 -0.85
C GLY A 54 -8.68 2.82 -0.67
N PRO A 55 -9.47 3.88 -0.40
CA PRO A 55 -8.88 5.10 0.14
C PRO A 55 -8.13 4.73 1.44
N PRO A 56 -7.00 5.39 1.77
CA PRO A 56 -6.46 5.28 3.12
C PRO A 56 -7.63 5.62 4.05
N GLY A 57 -8.10 4.63 4.81
CA GLY A 57 -9.09 4.86 5.83
C GLY A 57 -8.58 5.99 6.72
N PRO A 58 -9.44 6.89 7.21
CA PRO A 58 -8.98 7.93 8.14
C PRO A 58 -8.16 7.24 9.23
N ASP A 59 -6.93 7.71 9.43
CA ASP A 59 -6.08 7.26 10.54
C ASP A 59 -6.97 7.13 11.77
N PRO A 60 -6.92 6.01 12.52
CA PRO A 60 -7.68 5.91 13.74
C PRO A 60 -7.28 7.09 14.60
N ALA A 61 -8.21 8.04 14.74
CA ALA A 61 -8.00 9.23 15.54
C ALA A 61 -7.43 8.78 16.88
N PRO A 62 -6.29 9.33 17.35
CA PRO A 62 -5.67 8.86 18.57
C PRO A 62 -6.73 8.92 19.66
N HIS A 63 -7.14 7.74 20.13
CA HIS A 63 -8.08 7.62 21.22
C HIS A 63 -7.47 8.41 22.37
N GLN A 64 -8.01 9.59 22.63
CA GLN A 64 -7.76 10.35 23.84
C GLN A 64 -8.21 9.43 24.97
N ARG A 65 -7.28 8.63 25.50
CA ARG A 65 -7.45 7.96 26.79
C ARG A 65 -7.59 9.09 27.78
N SER A 66 -8.83 9.50 28.04
CA SER A 66 -9.18 10.22 29.25
C SER A 66 -8.73 9.32 30.41
N LEU A 67 -7.53 9.60 30.91
CA LEU A 67 -7.04 9.03 32.15
C LEU A 67 -8.04 9.45 33.23
N PRO A 68 -8.63 8.51 33.99
CA PRO A 68 -9.44 8.90 35.12
C PRO A 68 -8.50 9.55 36.14
N GLY A 69 -8.68 10.85 36.33
CA GLY A 69 -8.08 11.61 37.42
C GLY A 69 -8.58 11.06 38.75
N HIS A 70 -7.92 10.02 39.25
CA HIS A 70 -8.08 9.61 40.64
C HIS A 70 -7.33 10.64 41.48
N LYS A 71 -8.13 11.49 42.13
CA LYS A 71 -7.69 12.50 43.07
C LYS A 71 -7.05 11.78 44.26
N THR A 72 -5.73 11.65 44.26
CA THR A 72 -4.96 11.20 45.43
C THR A 72 -5.25 12.16 46.57
N THR A 73 -6.09 11.73 47.52
CA THR A 73 -6.29 12.42 48.78
C THR A 73 -5.40 11.70 49.78
N ALA A 74 -4.30 12.35 50.16
CA ALA A 74 -3.40 11.88 51.20
C ALA A 74 -4.13 11.86 52.56
N PRO A 75 -3.94 10.85 53.42
CA PRO A 75 -4.17 11.02 54.84
C PRO A 75 -2.91 11.65 55.45
N GLY A 76 -2.96 12.97 55.60
CA GLY A 76 -2.16 13.65 56.62
C GLY A 76 -3.01 13.74 57.87
N ASN A 77 -2.66 12.98 58.90
CA ASN A 77 -3.01 13.34 60.27
C ASN A 77 -1.81 13.06 61.16
N SER A 78 -1.27 14.17 61.63
CA SER A 78 -0.12 14.31 62.49
C SER A 78 -0.32 13.61 63.82
N ASP A 79 0.79 13.10 64.32
CA ASP A 79 1.14 12.98 65.73
C ASP A 79 0.63 14.20 66.51
N ASP A 80 -0.15 13.97 67.57
CA ASP A 80 -0.28 14.93 68.67
C ASP A 80 -0.28 14.13 69.98
N SER A 81 0.86 14.23 70.65
CA SER A 81 1.09 13.82 72.03
C SER A 81 0.41 14.82 72.96
N GLU A 82 -0.44 14.38 73.90
CA GLU A 82 -0.52 15.05 75.19
C GLU A 82 -0.87 14.09 76.33
N VAL A 83 -0.05 14.21 77.36
CA VAL A 83 -0.03 13.57 78.66
C VAL A 83 -0.93 14.34 79.62
N ALA A 84 -1.83 13.66 80.34
CA ALA A 84 -2.30 14.01 81.69
C ALA A 84 -3.13 12.87 82.29
#